data_AF-A0A1M7EBV3-F1
#
_entry.id   AF-A0A1M7EBV3-F1
#
_cell.length_a   1.000
_cell.length_b   1.000
_cell.length_c   1.000
_cell.angle_alpha   90.00
_cell.angle_beta   90.00
_cell.angle_gamma   90.00
#
_symmetry.space_group_name_H-M   'P 1'
#
loop_
_entity.id
_entity.type
_entity.pdbx_description
1 polymer ?
#
loop_
_entity_poly.entity_id
_entity_poly.type
_entity_poly.pdbx_seq_one_letter_code
_entity_poly.pdbx_strand_id
1 'polypeptide(L)'
;MKDKLVPVLFFLLFALIVLNGCKKNKELPACGCSAPATDTIAETSNLKGEIMYFGSNNSKDFQNKYVIVYTEKDCINCKHYLAICNESVLPAEVLALKSSKNTLQVSFSGVLKPVCEKVFAPADNTYDNVSLTKIVLQ
;
A
#
# COMPACT_ATOMS: atom_id res chain seq x y z
N MET A 1 -26.60 60.01 -23.62
CA MET A 1 -25.32 59.96 -22.86
C MET A 1 -25.59 59.19 -21.57
N LYS A 2 -25.64 57.87 -21.70
CA LYS A 2 -25.83 56.80 -20.69
C LYS A 2 -25.69 55.50 -21.52
N ASP A 3 -25.53 54.33 -20.93
CA ASP A 3 -25.47 53.03 -21.65
C ASP A 3 -24.10 52.50 -22.10
N LYS A 4 -22.97 53.04 -21.59
CA LYS A 4 -21.65 52.37 -21.74
C LYS A 4 -20.98 51.92 -20.45
N LEU A 5 -21.62 52.11 -19.29
CA LEU A 5 -21.01 51.78 -17.98
C LEU A 5 -21.22 50.33 -17.51
N VAL A 6 -22.17 49.59 -18.11
CA VAL A 6 -22.59 48.25 -17.66
C VAL A 6 -21.64 47.11 -18.07
N PRO A 7 -20.99 47.08 -19.25
CA PRO A 7 -20.22 45.89 -19.66
C PRO A 7 -18.85 45.78 -18.97
N VAL A 8 -18.33 46.88 -18.42
CA VAL A 8 -17.00 46.91 -17.77
C VAL A 8 -17.03 46.25 -16.39
N LEU A 9 -18.13 46.39 -15.65
CA LEU A 9 -18.28 45.83 -14.31
C LEU A 9 -18.40 44.29 -14.33
N PHE A 10 -19.01 43.74 -15.39
CA PHE A 10 -19.19 42.30 -15.55
C PHE A 10 -17.87 41.60 -15.91
N PHE A 11 -17.00 42.26 -16.67
CA PHE A 11 -15.68 41.75 -17.03
C PHE A 11 -14.73 41.69 -15.82
N LEU A 12 -14.85 42.64 -14.89
CA LEU A 12 -14.02 42.68 -13.68
C LEU A 12 -14.39 41.58 -12.67
N LEU A 13 -15.67 41.19 -12.59
CA LEU A 13 -16.12 40.12 -11.70
C LEU A 13 -15.66 38.72 -12.15
N PHE A 14 -15.57 38.49 -13.46
CA PHE A 14 -15.15 37.19 -14.01
C PHE A 14 -13.64 36.94 -13.80
N ALA A 15 -12.83 38.01 -13.80
CA ALA A 15 -11.39 37.93 -13.57
C ALA A 15 -11.00 37.51 -12.13
N LEU A 16 -11.87 37.77 -11.15
CA LEU A 16 -11.63 37.39 -9.74
C LEU A 16 -11.91 35.91 -9.44
N ILE A 17 -12.69 35.23 -10.27
CA ILE A 17 -13.11 33.82 -10.02
C ILE A 17 -12.01 32.83 -10.43
N VAL A 18 -11.10 33.22 -11.32
CA VAL A 18 -10.09 32.30 -11.90
C VAL A 18 -8.86 32.06 -11.01
N LEU A 19 -8.69 32.80 -9.90
CA LEU A 19 -7.48 32.72 -9.05
C LEU A 19 -7.60 31.80 -7.83
N ASN A 20 -8.79 31.26 -7.52
CA ASN A 20 -9.00 30.41 -6.33
C ASN A 20 -8.91 28.88 -6.59
N GLY A 21 -8.51 28.45 -7.78
CA GLY A 21 -8.66 27.06 -8.22
C GLY A 21 -7.49 26.09 -8.00
N CYS A 22 -6.28 26.54 -7.67
CA CYS A 22 -5.13 25.63 -7.56
C CYS A 22 -4.96 25.09 -6.14
N LYS A 23 -5.76 24.07 -5.78
CA LYS A 23 -5.31 23.13 -4.73
C LYS A 23 -4.07 22.44 -5.27
N LYS A 24 -2.94 22.53 -4.56
CA LYS A 24 -1.76 21.73 -4.87
C LYS A 24 -2.16 20.26 -4.76
N ASN A 25 -2.37 19.61 -5.90
CA ASN A 25 -2.49 18.16 -5.95
C ASN A 25 -1.17 17.62 -5.41
N LYS A 26 -1.18 17.08 -4.20
CA LYS A 26 -0.02 16.35 -3.69
C LYS A 26 0.12 15.13 -4.58
N GLU A 27 1.15 15.12 -5.42
CA GLU A 27 1.51 13.90 -6.16
C GLU A 27 1.69 12.77 -5.14
N LEU A 28 1.03 11.65 -5.39
CA LEU A 28 1.22 10.45 -4.60
C LEU A 28 2.62 9.91 -4.87
N PRO A 29 3.30 9.32 -3.86
CA PRO A 29 4.58 8.69 -4.09
C PRO A 29 4.43 7.51 -5.06
N ALA A 30 5.45 7.27 -5.87
CA ALA A 30 5.46 6.16 -6.83
C ALA A 30 5.59 4.78 -6.16
N CYS A 31 6.02 4.73 -4.89
CA CYS A 31 6.31 3.51 -4.16
C CYS A 31 5.93 3.60 -2.67
N GLY A 32 5.89 2.45 -2.00
CA GLY A 32 5.61 2.33 -0.57
C GLY A 32 4.12 2.30 -0.24
N CYS A 33 3.81 2.34 1.06
CA CYS A 33 2.43 2.17 1.54
C CYS A 33 1.46 3.30 1.16
N SER A 34 1.97 4.45 0.73
CA SER A 34 1.14 5.57 0.25
C SER A 34 1.02 5.61 -1.29
N ALA A 35 1.67 4.68 -2.00
CA ALA A 35 1.56 4.61 -3.45
C ALA A 35 0.16 4.15 -3.92
N PRO A 36 -0.18 4.43 -5.18
CA PRO A 36 -1.32 3.82 -5.84
C PRO A 36 -1.27 2.28 -5.80
N ALA A 37 -2.45 1.67 -5.86
CA ALA A 37 -2.57 0.22 -5.97
C ALA A 37 -1.98 -0.29 -7.29
N THR A 38 -1.25 -1.40 -7.24
CA THR A 38 -0.81 -2.13 -8.43
C THR A 38 -1.74 -3.30 -8.74
N ASP A 39 -2.26 -3.96 -7.71
CA ASP A 39 -3.15 -5.11 -7.84
C ASP A 39 -3.98 -5.33 -6.56
N THR A 40 -4.89 -6.30 -6.57
CA THR A 40 -5.73 -6.68 -5.44
C THR A 40 -5.79 -8.20 -5.26
N ILE A 41 -5.48 -8.64 -4.04
CA ILE A 41 -5.74 -10.01 -3.58
C ILE A 41 -7.18 -10.04 -3.08
N ALA A 42 -8.08 -10.57 -3.90
CA ALA A 42 -9.49 -10.73 -3.55
C ALA A 42 -9.69 -11.75 -2.42
N GLU A 43 -10.74 -11.58 -1.61
CA GLU A 43 -11.12 -12.56 -0.58
C GLU A 43 -11.39 -13.95 -1.16
N THR A 44 -11.91 -14.02 -2.39
CA THR A 44 -12.19 -15.27 -3.10
C THR A 44 -10.94 -16.04 -3.49
N SER A 45 -9.76 -15.41 -3.47
CA SER A 45 -8.49 -16.07 -3.77
C SER A 45 -8.11 -17.10 -2.70
N ASN A 46 -8.66 -16.99 -1.48
CA ASN A 46 -8.41 -17.91 -0.38
C ASN A 46 -6.92 -18.20 -0.15
N LEU A 47 -6.05 -17.21 -0.38
CA LEU A 47 -4.61 -17.37 -0.22
C LEU A 47 -4.27 -17.64 1.24
N LYS A 48 -3.34 -18.58 1.44
CA LYS A 48 -2.78 -18.93 2.74
C LYS A 48 -1.28 -18.66 2.71
N GLY A 49 -0.77 -18.11 3.79
CA GLY A 49 0.64 -17.81 3.95
C GLY A 49 1.08 -17.87 5.40
N GLU A 50 2.36 -17.61 5.62
CA GLU A 50 2.96 -17.48 6.93
C GLU A 50 3.25 -15.99 7.21
N ILE A 51 2.80 -15.50 8.35
CA ILE A 51 3.13 -14.16 8.82
C ILE A 51 4.26 -14.21 9.84
N MET A 52 5.19 -13.26 9.74
CA MET A 52 6.34 -13.11 10.63
C MET A 52 6.78 -11.65 10.76
N TYR A 53 7.63 -11.34 11.74
CA TYR A 53 8.18 -10.00 11.91
C TYR A 53 9.63 -9.92 11.43
N PHE A 54 9.89 -9.05 10.47
CA PHE A 54 11.23 -8.77 9.97
C PHE A 54 11.87 -7.65 10.80
N GLY A 55 12.99 -7.97 11.46
CA GLY A 55 13.76 -7.01 12.26
C GLY A 55 14.59 -6.03 11.42
N SER A 56 15.55 -5.37 12.08
CA SER A 56 16.34 -4.26 11.52
C SER A 56 17.30 -4.62 10.37
N ASN A 57 17.51 -5.89 10.07
CA ASN A 57 18.56 -6.32 9.13
C ASN A 57 18.04 -6.57 7.70
N ASN A 58 16.86 -6.05 7.37
CA ASN A 58 16.19 -6.24 6.08
C ASN A 58 16.21 -4.96 5.23
N SER A 59 15.82 -5.06 3.96
CA SER A 59 15.65 -3.89 3.08
C SER A 59 14.65 -2.89 3.67
N LYS A 60 14.73 -1.61 3.32
CA LYS A 60 13.96 -0.56 4.02
C LYS A 60 12.46 -0.79 3.98
N ASP A 61 11.94 -1.36 2.89
CA ASP A 61 10.51 -1.66 2.76
C ASP A 61 10.03 -2.77 3.69
N PHE A 62 10.93 -3.63 4.16
CA PHE A 62 10.66 -4.80 4.98
C PHE A 62 11.28 -4.72 6.38
N GLN A 63 12.09 -3.69 6.64
CA GLN A 63 12.72 -3.47 7.93
C GLN A 63 11.68 -3.07 8.99
N ASN A 64 11.69 -3.76 10.13
CA ASN A 64 10.78 -3.50 11.26
C ASN A 64 9.30 -3.60 10.88
N LYS A 65 8.95 -4.57 10.04
CA LYS A 65 7.58 -4.78 9.58
C LYS A 65 7.12 -6.22 9.75
N TYR A 66 5.79 -6.39 9.86
CA TYR A 66 5.16 -7.68 9.64
C TYR A 66 5.14 -8.00 8.14
N VAL A 67 5.50 -9.23 7.81
CA VAL A 67 5.62 -9.72 6.44
C VAL A 67 4.83 -11.01 6.32
N ILE A 68 3.98 -11.09 5.31
CA ILE A 68 3.34 -12.35 4.90
C ILE A 68 4.17 -12.96 3.78
N VAL A 69 4.49 -14.23 3.91
CA VAL A 69 5.13 -15.03 2.87
C VAL A 69 4.14 -16.09 2.42
N TYR A 70 3.83 -16.14 1.13
CA TYR A 70 3.05 -17.24 0.55
C TYR A 70 3.74 -17.81 -0.67
N THR A 71 3.48 -19.09 -0.92
CA THR A 71 3.97 -19.81 -2.09
C THR A 71 2.81 -20.03 -3.05
N GLU A 72 3.02 -19.76 -4.33
CA GLU A 72 2.01 -20.01 -5.35
C GLU A 72 1.72 -21.51 -5.50
N LYS A 73 0.45 -21.87 -5.67
CA LYS A 73 -0.01 -23.27 -5.62
C LYS A 73 0.70 -24.18 -6.64
N ASP A 74 1.00 -23.63 -7.82
CA ASP A 74 1.58 -24.36 -8.94
C ASP A 74 3.07 -24.03 -9.16
N CYS A 75 3.71 -23.36 -8.20
CA CYS A 75 5.13 -23.03 -8.26
C CYS A 75 5.77 -23.03 -6.86
N ILE A 76 6.40 -24.16 -6.52
CA ILE A 76 7.06 -24.38 -5.21
C ILE A 76 8.14 -23.33 -4.90
N ASN A 77 8.82 -22.82 -5.93
CA ASN A 77 9.88 -21.83 -5.77
C ASN A 77 9.36 -20.39 -5.81
N CYS A 78 8.11 -20.16 -6.23
CA CYS A 78 7.54 -18.84 -6.36
C CYS A 78 7.07 -18.34 -5.01
N LYS A 79 7.90 -17.51 -4.38
CA LYS A 79 7.63 -16.94 -3.05
C LYS A 79 7.30 -15.47 -3.17
N HIS A 80 6.20 -15.08 -2.55
CA HIS A 80 5.75 -13.71 -2.52
C HIS A 80 5.93 -13.15 -1.11
N TYR A 81 6.68 -12.06 -0.99
CA TYR A 81 6.94 -11.37 0.28
C TYR A 81 6.12 -10.09 0.32
N LEU A 82 5.18 -10.02 1.26
CA LEU A 82 4.24 -8.91 1.38
C LEU A 82 4.46 -8.14 2.68
N ALA A 83 5.04 -6.94 2.59
CA ALA A 83 5.21 -6.04 3.73
C ALA A 83 3.89 -5.34 4.09
N ILE A 84 3.43 -5.50 5.33
CA ILE A 84 2.12 -4.96 5.75
C ILE A 84 2.19 -3.44 5.98
N CYS A 85 1.20 -2.71 5.46
CA CYS A 85 1.10 -1.25 5.55
C CYS A 85 0.22 -0.75 6.71
N ASN A 86 -0.79 -1.52 7.11
CA ASN A 86 -1.81 -1.12 8.06
C ASN A 86 -1.86 -2.11 9.24
N GLU A 87 -0.83 -2.08 10.08
CA GLU A 87 -0.67 -2.99 11.22
C GLU A 87 -1.82 -2.94 12.23
N SER A 88 -2.64 -1.89 12.21
CA SER A 88 -3.82 -1.75 13.06
C SER A 88 -4.90 -2.82 12.85
N VAL A 89 -4.85 -3.57 11.74
CA VAL A 89 -5.78 -4.68 11.49
C VAL A 89 -5.26 -6.04 11.98
N LEU A 90 -4.03 -6.09 12.51
CA LEU A 90 -3.41 -7.33 12.93
C LEU A 90 -3.94 -7.78 14.30
N PRO A 91 -4.25 -9.07 14.48
CA PRO A 91 -4.68 -9.61 15.76
C PRO A 91 -3.50 -9.63 16.76
N ALA A 92 -3.80 -9.69 18.06
CA ALA A 92 -2.80 -9.55 19.12
C ALA A 92 -1.71 -10.65 19.06
N GLU A 93 -2.08 -11.85 18.62
CA GLU A 93 -1.20 -13.00 18.44
C GLU A 93 -0.15 -12.72 17.36
N VAL A 94 -0.54 -12.04 16.28
CA VAL A 94 0.40 -11.60 15.25
C VAL A 94 1.29 -10.49 15.81
N LEU A 95 0.73 -9.54 16.55
CA LEU A 95 1.52 -8.45 17.12
C LEU A 95 2.62 -8.97 18.06
N ALA A 96 2.34 -10.04 18.82
CA ALA A 96 3.30 -10.73 19.68
C ALA A 96 4.49 -11.33 18.92
N LEU A 97 4.40 -11.53 17.59
CA LEU A 97 5.51 -12.03 16.79
C LEU A 97 6.73 -11.10 16.79
N LYS A 98 6.55 -9.80 17.08
CA LYS A 98 7.66 -8.84 17.18
C LYS A 98 8.71 -9.22 18.23
N SER A 99 8.28 -9.93 19.28
CA SER A 99 9.15 -10.39 20.37
C SER A 99 9.57 -11.86 20.23
N SER A 100 9.13 -12.53 19.16
CA SER A 100 9.47 -13.94 18.89
C SER A 100 10.13 -14.10 17.52
N LYS A 101 10.70 -15.27 17.25
CA LYS A 101 11.14 -15.65 15.89
C LYS A 101 10.17 -16.65 15.25
N ASN A 102 8.93 -16.69 15.76
CA ASN A 102 7.92 -17.63 15.32
C ASN A 102 7.19 -17.10 14.09
N THR A 103 6.47 -18.00 13.43
CA THR A 103 5.55 -17.69 12.33
C THR A 103 4.15 -18.16 12.70
N LEU A 104 3.13 -17.57 12.08
CA LEU A 104 1.74 -18.02 12.19
C LEU A 104 1.16 -18.24 10.81
N GLN A 105 0.29 -19.24 10.65
CA GLN A 105 -0.46 -19.40 9.41
C GLN A 105 -1.64 -18.43 9.38
N VAL A 106 -1.83 -17.79 8.22
CA VAL A 106 -2.91 -16.82 8.00
C VAL A 106 -3.54 -17.04 6.64
N SER A 107 -4.83 -16.72 6.55
CA SER A 107 -5.50 -16.38 5.30
C SER A 107 -5.72 -14.88 5.24
N PHE A 108 -5.61 -14.29 4.05
CA PHE A 108 -5.62 -12.84 3.91
C PHE A 108 -6.13 -12.36 2.56
N SER A 109 -6.51 -11.09 2.52
CA SER A 109 -6.83 -10.32 1.31
C SER A 109 -6.33 -8.89 1.48
N GLY A 110 -6.12 -8.19 0.38
CA GLY A 110 -5.64 -6.81 0.45
C GLY A 110 -5.27 -6.21 -0.88
N VAL A 111 -4.81 -4.97 -0.82
CA VAL A 111 -4.40 -4.17 -1.98
C VAL A 111 -2.88 -4.13 -2.03
N LEU A 112 -2.31 -4.56 -3.16
CA LEU A 112 -0.87 -4.57 -3.40
C LEU A 112 -0.38 -3.18 -3.83
N LYS A 113 0.84 -2.85 -3.40
CA LYS A 113 1.51 -1.59 -3.65
C LYS A 113 2.99 -1.84 -3.92
N PRO A 114 3.62 -1.05 -4.81
CA PRO A 114 5.00 -1.28 -5.18
C PRO A 114 5.96 -1.00 -4.02
N VAL A 115 7.06 -1.77 -3.95
CA VAL A 115 8.20 -1.50 -3.07
C VAL A 115 9.05 -0.34 -3.62
N CYS A 116 9.74 0.37 -2.74
CA CYS A 116 10.64 1.47 -3.11
C CYS A 116 12.06 1.01 -3.44
N GLU A 117 12.54 -0.03 -2.75
CA GLU A 117 13.86 -0.59 -2.96
C GLU A 117 13.79 -1.87 -3.79
N LYS A 118 14.68 -1.99 -4.77
CA LYS A 118 14.87 -3.24 -5.48
C LYS A 118 15.46 -4.26 -4.53
N VAL A 119 14.78 -5.39 -4.37
CA VAL A 119 15.30 -6.51 -3.59
C VAL A 119 16.09 -7.40 -4.53
N PHE A 120 17.37 -7.64 -4.20
CA PHE A 120 18.21 -8.57 -4.95
C PHE A 120 17.97 -9.99 -4.42
N ALA A 121 17.18 -10.77 -5.16
CA ALA A 121 16.68 -12.08 -4.77
C ALA A 121 16.58 -13.01 -5.99
N PRO A 122 16.37 -14.33 -5.79
CA PRO A 122 16.02 -15.24 -6.88
C PRO A 122 14.87 -14.69 -7.73
N ALA A 123 14.89 -14.97 -9.03
CA ALA A 123 13.90 -14.45 -9.98
C ALA A 123 12.45 -14.90 -9.66
N ASP A 124 12.30 -16.03 -8.96
CA ASP A 124 11.01 -16.58 -8.54
C ASP A 124 10.44 -15.87 -7.29
N ASN A 125 11.20 -14.94 -6.69
CA ASN A 125 10.72 -14.17 -5.55
C ASN A 125 10.14 -12.83 -5.98
N THR A 126 8.99 -12.48 -5.44
CA THR A 126 8.36 -11.17 -5.62
C THR A 126 8.21 -10.44 -4.29
N TYR A 127 8.18 -9.11 -4.36
CA TYR A 127 8.23 -8.24 -3.20
C TYR A 127 7.26 -7.07 -3.40
N ASP A 128 6.26 -7.00 -2.52
CA ASP A 128 5.24 -5.96 -2.56
C ASP A 128 4.94 -5.46 -1.15
N ASN A 129 4.37 -4.27 -1.07
CA ASN A 129 3.66 -3.81 0.11
C ASN A 129 2.19 -4.23 0.01
N VAL A 130 1.54 -4.53 1.12
CA VAL A 130 0.11 -4.89 1.16
C VAL A 130 -0.64 -4.07 2.19
N SER A 131 -1.74 -3.46 1.77
CA SER A 131 -2.76 -2.91 2.68
C SER A 131 -3.84 -3.96 2.85
N LEU A 132 -3.86 -4.62 4.00
CA LEU A 132 -4.76 -5.72 4.30
C LEU A 132 -6.20 -5.23 4.40
N THR A 133 -7.10 -5.89 3.68
CA THR A 133 -8.56 -5.75 3.86
C THR A 133 -9.08 -6.75 4.88
N LYS A 134 -8.44 -7.92 4.98
CA LYS A 134 -8.79 -8.99 5.93
C LYS A 134 -7.59 -9.87 6.21
N ILE A 135 -7.50 -10.35 7.45
CA ILE A 135 -6.54 -11.37 7.87
C ILE A 135 -7.21 -12.27 8.92
N VAL A 136 -7.02 -13.58 8.82
CA VAL A 136 -7.59 -14.57 9.73
C VAL A 136 -6.53 -15.63 10.04
N LEU A 137 -6.27 -15.86 11.33
CA LEU A 137 -5.40 -16.94 11.80
C LEU A 137 -5.99 -18.31 11.42
N GLN A 138 -5.13 -19.26 11.09
CA GLN A 138 -5.52 -20.64 10.75
C GLN A 138 -5.23 -21.61 11.90
#